data_AF-A0A3S4Q3G4-F1
#
_entry.id   AF-A0A3S4Q3G4-F1
#
_cell.length_a   1.000
_cell.length_b   1.000
_cell.length_c   1.000
_cell.angle_alpha   90.00
_cell.angle_beta   90.00
_cell.angle_gamma   90.00
#
_symmetry.space_group_name_H-M   'P 1'
#
loop_
_entity.id
_entity.type
_entity.pdbx_description
1 polymer ?
#
loop_
_entity_poly.entity_id
_entity_poly.type
_entity_poly.pdbx_seq_one_letter_code
_entity_poly.pdbx_strand_id
1 'polypeptide(L)' 'MKTVEVNETAVAFPFEPYQIQLEYMHAVIEAMREGKIALLESPTGTGKTLSLLCSTISFGNSREKEKYSQIWYSSNT' A
#
# COMPACT_ATOMS: atom_id res chain seq x y z
N MET A 1 7.33 13.99 -4.02
CA MET A 1 6.70 12.90 -3.25
C MET A 1 7.14 13.05 -1.81
N LYS A 2 6.22 12.96 -0.85
CA LYS A 2 6.55 12.86 0.56
C LYS A 2 6.72 11.39 0.91
N THR A 3 7.63 11.08 1.83
CA THR A 3 7.78 9.74 2.38
C THR A 3 7.11 9.71 3.73
N VAL A 4 6.22 8.74 3.94
CA VAL A 4 5.56 8.48 5.22
C VAL A 4 5.93 7.10 5.71
N GLU A 5 6.20 6.97 7.01
CA GLU A 5 6.51 5.69 7.64
C GLU A 5 5.22 4.96 7.99
N VAL A 6 4.99 3.78 7.39
CA VAL A 6 3.81 2.94 7.63
C VAL A 6 4.30 1.53 7.90
N ASN A 7 4.05 0.99 9.10
CA ASN A 7 4.58 -0.32 9.54
C ASN A 7 6.06 -0.48 9.16
N GLU A 8 6.94 0.44 9.59
CA GLU A 8 8.39 0.39 9.32
C GLU A 8 8.76 0.34 7.81
N THR A 9 7.82 0.75 6.95
CA THR A 9 8.01 0.81 5.50
C THR A 9 7.90 2.27 5.08
N ALA A 10 8.95 2.76 4.42
CA ALA A 10 8.99 4.09 3.83
C ALA A 10 8.09 4.13 2.58
N VAL A 11 6.86 4.63 2.73
CA VAL A 11 5.88 4.74 1.65
C VAL A 11 6.00 6.08 0.94
N ALA A 12 6.25 6.05 -0.37
CA ALA A 12 6.26 7.24 -1.21
C ALA A 12 4.83 7.61 -1.60
N PHE A 13 4.34 8.74 -1.09
CA PHE A 13 2.99 9.25 -1.34
C PHE A 13 3.04 10.61 -2.05
N PRO A 14 2.13 10.90 -3.00
CA PRO A 14 2.19 12.14 -3.78
C PRO A 14 1.92 13.42 -2.96
N PHE A 15 1.20 13.32 -1.84
CA PHE A 15 0.84 14.42 -0.95
C PHE A 15 0.83 13.97 0.52
N GLU A 16 0.37 14.81 1.46
CA GLU A 16 0.18 14.41 2.85
C GLU A 16 -1.03 13.45 2.95
N PRO A 17 -0.85 12.17 3.33
CA PRO A 17 -1.96 11.22 3.34
C PRO A 17 -3.01 11.62 4.38
N TYR A 18 -4.28 11.39 4.04
CA TYR A 18 -5.36 11.47 5.02
C TYR A 18 -5.29 10.30 6.00
N GLN A 19 -5.85 10.47 7.20
CA GLN A 19 -5.87 9.43 8.23
C GLN A 19 -6.43 8.09 7.72
N ILE A 20 -7.52 8.13 6.94
CA ILE A 20 -8.12 6.92 6.35
C ILE A 20 -7.21 6.23 5.31
N GLN A 21 -6.35 6.99 4.63
CA GLN A 21 -5.37 6.44 3.68
C GLN A 21 -4.24 5.76 4.44
N LEU A 22 -3.77 6.34 5.55
CA LEU A 22 -2.80 5.71 6.44
C LEU A 22 -3.32 4.38 6.97
N GLU A 23 -4.55 4.36 7.52
CA GLU A 23 -5.19 3.13 8.02
C GLU A 23 -5.29 2.05 6.95
N TYR A 24 -5.65 2.44 5.72
CA TYR A 24 -5.70 1.52 4.59
C TYR A 24 -4.31 0.98 4.23
N MET A 25 -3.28 1.83 4.18
CA MET A 25 -1.90 1.41 3.89
C MET A 25 -1.33 0.51 4.99
N HIS A 26 -1.64 0.77 6.27
CA HIS A 26 -1.29 -0.10 7.39
C HIS A 26 -1.85 -1.51 7.18
N ALA A 27 -3.14 -1.61 6.86
CA ALA A 27 -3.78 -2.91 6.65
C ALA A 27 -3.20 -3.67 5.43
N VAL A 28 -2.88 -2.95 4.34
CA VAL A 28 -2.23 -3.55 3.16
C VAL A 28 -0.84 -4.09 3.52
N ILE A 29 0.01 -3.27 4.16
CA ILE A 29 1.39 -3.65 4.48
C ILE A 29 1.41 -4.81 5.47
N GLU A 30 0.51 -4.81 6.45
CA GLU A 30 0.40 -5.90 7.42
C GLU A 30 0.04 -7.23 6.73
N ALA A 31 -0.97 -7.21 5.85
CA ALA A 31 -1.36 -8.41 5.11
C ALA A 31 -0.23 -8.95 4.22
N MET A 32 0.49 -8.07 3.54
CA MET A 32 1.65 -8.45 2.72
C MET A 32 2.82 -8.98 3.57
N ARG A 33 3.05 -8.39 4.76
CA ARG A 33 4.08 -8.83 5.70
C ARG A 33 3.80 -10.21 6.24
N GLU A 34 2.56 -10.48 6.61
CA GLU A 34 2.12 -11.79 7.13
C GLU A 34 1.88 -12.83 6.03
N GLY A 35 1.89 -12.44 4.75
CA GLY A 35 1.58 -13.33 3.63
C GLY A 35 0.13 -13.79 3.61
N LYS A 36 -0.81 -12.95 4.08
CA LYS A 36 -2.24 -13.25 4.20
C LYS A 36 -3.07 -12.54 3.14
N ILE A 37 -4.29 -13.05 2.94
CA ILE A 37 -5.32 -12.39 2.15
C ILE A 37 -6.03 -11.35 3.03
N ALA A 38 -6.21 -10.14 2.52
CA ALA A 38 -6.96 -9.08 3.18
C ALA A 38 -8.20 -8.68 2.36
N LEU A 39 -9.33 -8.55 3.03
CA LEU A 39 -10.54 -7.95 2.51
C LEU A 39 -10.66 -6.54 3.10
N LEU A 40 -10.37 -5.52 2.28
CA LEU A 40 -10.28 -4.13 2.72
C LEU A 40 -11.41 -3.29 2.15
N GLU A 41 -12.19 -2.67 3.05
CA GLU A 41 -13.22 -1.70 2.69
C GLU A 41 -12.79 -0.28 3.04
N SER A 42 -13.36 0.68 2.31
CA SER A 42 -13.15 2.12 2.50
C SER A 42 -14.29 2.86 1.78
N PRO A 43 -14.63 4.11 2.14
CA PRO A 43 -15.60 4.90 1.38
C PRO A 43 -15.15 5.17 -0.06
N THR A 44 -16.08 5.50 -0.96
CA THR A 44 -15.73 5.93 -2.32
C THR A 44 -15.08 7.32 -2.31
N GLY A 45 -14.24 7.61 -3.30
CA GLY A 45 -13.59 8.93 -3.42
C GLY A 45 -12.40 9.20 -2.48
N THR A 46 -11.98 8.24 -1.66
CA THR A 46 -10.89 8.40 -0.67
C THR A 46 -9.49 8.04 -1.20
N GLY A 47 -9.37 7.66 -2.48
CA GLY A 47 -8.08 7.27 -3.06
C GLY A 47 -7.60 5.87 -2.67
N LYS A 48 -8.52 4.90 -2.56
CA LYS A 48 -8.21 3.47 -2.31
C LYS A 48 -7.12 2.92 -3.23
N THR A 49 -7.29 3.07 -4.54
CA THR A 49 -6.34 2.57 -5.54
C THR A 49 -4.97 3.21 -5.38
N LEU A 50 -4.92 4.52 -5.11
CA LEU A 50 -3.68 5.23 -4.86
C LEU A 50 -2.98 4.69 -3.59
N SER A 51 -3.73 4.54 -2.50
CA SER A 51 -3.23 4.02 -1.22
C SER A 51 -2.69 2.60 -1.39
N LEU A 52 -3.45 1.73 -2.05
CA LEU A 52 -3.07 0.35 -2.37
C LEU A 52 -1.77 0.28 -3.18
N LEU A 53 -1.67 1.03 -4.27
CA LEU A 53 -0.51 0.97 -5.15
C LEU A 53 0.75 1.54 -4.48
N CYS A 54 0.64 2.69 -3.82
CA CYS A 54 1.76 3.31 -3.11
C CYS A 54 2.32 2.38 -2.03
N SER A 55 1.47 1.80 -1.18
CA SER A 55 1.93 0.89 -0.12
C SER A 55 2.53 -0.39 -0.69
N THR A 56 1.91 -0.98 -1.73
CA THR A 56 2.38 -2.24 -2.34
C THR A 56 3.73 -2.06 -3.02
N ILE A 57 3.91 -0.99 -3.78
CA ILE A 57 5.18 -0.70 -4.48
C ILE A 57 6.29 -0.39 -3.49
N SER A 58 6.03 0.48 -2.51
CA SER A 58 7.03 0.82 -1.48
C SER A 58 7.43 -0.39 -0.64
N PHE A 59 6.47 -1.24 -0.26
CA PHE A 59 6.76 -2.47 0.45
C PHE A 59 7.59 -3.44 -0.39
N GLY A 60 7.27 -3.61 -1.67
CA GLY A 60 8.06 -4.41 -2.61
C GLY A 60 9.51 -3.91 -2.72
N ASN A 61 9.70 -2.60 -2.88
CA ASN A 61 11.04 -1.99 -2.98
C ASN A 61 11.87 -2.11 -1.71
N SER A 62 11.23 -2.13 -0.52
CA SER A 62 11.95 -2.30 0.75
C SER A 62 12.60 -3.68 0.90
N ARG A 63 12.16 -4.66 0.11
CA ARG A 63 12.66 -6.04 0.15
C ARG A 63 13.73 -6.27 -0.93
N GLU A 64 14.94 -5.77 -0.71
CA GLU A 64 16.10 -5.89 -1.62
C GLU A 64 16.43 -7.33 -2.10
N LYS A 65 15.94 -8.36 -1.41
CA LYS A 65 16.31 -9.77 -1.66
C LYS A 65 15.41 -10.51 -2.65
N GLU A 66 14.23 -9.99 -3.00
CA GLU A 66 13.35 -10.65 -3.98
C GLU A 66 13.50 -10.01 -5.35
N LYS A 67 14.33 -10.63 -6.19
CA LYS A 67 14.70 -10.16 -7.54
C LYS A 67 13.51 -10.05 -8.52
N TYR A 68 12.33 -10.54 -8.14
CA TYR A 68 11.13 -10.59 -8.98
C TYR A 68 9.83 -10.44 -8.17
N SER A 69 9.55 -9.26 -7.61
CA SER A 69 8.21 -8.95 -7.10
C SER A 69 7.30 -8.50 -8.24
N GLN A 70 6.23 -9.24 -8.52
CA GLN A 70 5.21 -8.86 -9.50
C GLN A 70 3.94 -8.42 -8.79
N ILE A 71 3.35 -7.31 -9.25
CA ILE A 71 2.08 -6.79 -8.74
C ILE A 71 1.04 -7.00 -9.84
N TRP A 72 0.00 -7.76 -9.53
CA TRP A 72 -1.14 -7.98 -10.42
C TRP A 72 -2.32 -7.14 -9.94
N TYR A 73 -2.78 -6.22 -10.78
CA TYR A 73 -3.93 -5.36 -10.48
C TYR A 73 -5.02 -5.60 -11.52
N SER A 74 -6.23 -5.91 -11.06
CA SER A 74 -7.40 -6.10 -11.92
C SER A 74 -8.51 -5.13 -11.49
N SER A 75 -9.04 -4.39 -12.47
CA SER A 75 -10.26 -3.59 -12.33
C SER A 75 -11.41 -4.28 -13.05
N ASN A 76 -12.65 -4.01 -12.64
CA ASN A 76 -13.86 -4.52 -13.28
C ASN A 76 -14.49 -3.55 -14.30
N THR A 77 -13.80 -2.44 -14.57
CA THR A 77 -14.11 -1.44 -15.59
C THR A 77 -13.48 -1.80 -16.92
#